data_AF-A0A8T1SWC4-F1
#
_entry.id   AF-A0A8T1SWC4-F1
#
_cell.length_a   1.000
_cell.length_b   1.000
_cell.length_c   1.000
_cell.angle_alpha   90.00
_cell.angle_beta   90.00
_cell.angle_gamma   90.00
#
_symmetry.space_group_name_H-M   'P 1'
#
loop_
_entity.id
_entity.type
_entity.pdbx_description
1 polymer ?
#
loop_
_entity_poly.entity_id
_entity_poly.type
_entity_poly.pdbx_seq_one_letter_code
_entity_poly.pdbx_strand_id
1 'polypeptide(L)'
;ASNPGQFENDSDALWQRGHVPETVVSYGRVGINTDAPDEALVVCGNVKVMGTVMHPSDSRAKQNIQEVDTTEQLRRIAQMRLVEYDYKPEFASVMGINNTHETGIIAQEVKELLPTAVKEVGDITCENGEKVDNFLMVDKDQIFMENVGAVKQLCKLTNNLEIRIEELEVWNRKLAKLKRISSLKSTVNEKSTF
;
A
#
# COMPACT_ATOMS: atom_id res chain seq x y z
N ALA A 1 -4.78 55.58 43.00
CA ALA A 1 -5.76 54.66 42.39
C ALA A 1 -4.98 53.47 41.86
N SER A 2 -5.11 52.32 42.52
CA SER A 2 -4.64 51.04 41.99
C SER A 2 -5.64 50.57 40.95
N ASN A 3 -5.16 50.11 39.80
CA ASN A 3 -5.96 49.32 38.87
C ASN A 3 -5.55 47.84 39.05
N PRO A 4 -6.31 47.03 39.80
CA PRO A 4 -5.99 45.62 40.04
C PRO A 4 -6.87 44.72 39.15
N GLY A 5 -6.24 43.77 38.44
CA GLY A 5 -6.92 42.74 37.65
C GLY A 5 -7.42 43.32 36.32
N GLN A 6 -6.96 42.86 35.17
CA GLN A 6 -6.98 41.47 34.74
C GLN A 6 -6.06 41.42 33.52
N PHE A 7 -4.81 40.98 33.69
CA PHE A 7 -4.08 40.47 32.54
C PHE A 7 -4.69 39.11 32.29
N GLU A 8 -5.60 39.02 31.33
CA GLU A 8 -5.83 37.76 30.65
C GLU A 8 -4.44 37.36 30.12
N ASN A 9 -3.87 36.30 30.69
CA ASN A 9 -2.72 35.69 30.05
C ASN A 9 -3.22 35.31 28.66
N ASP A 10 -2.69 35.96 27.62
CA ASP A 10 -2.70 35.48 26.24
C ASP A 10 -1.87 34.18 26.14
N SER A 11 -2.14 33.20 27.02
CA SER A 11 -1.53 31.87 27.00
C SER A 11 -2.16 30.95 25.96
N ASP A 12 -2.90 31.53 25.00
CA ASP A 12 -3.60 30.83 23.91
C ASP A 12 -2.90 30.98 22.56
N ALA A 13 -1.58 31.24 22.57
CA ALA A 13 -0.80 31.14 21.34
C ALA A 13 -0.77 29.67 20.89
N LEU A 14 -1.58 29.33 19.87
CA LEU A 14 -1.65 28.02 19.19
C LEU A 14 -0.29 27.52 18.68
N TRP A 15 0.61 28.46 18.41
CA TRP A 15 2.00 28.23 18.01
C TRP A 15 2.94 28.95 18.97
N GLN A 16 3.86 28.21 19.57
CA GLN A 16 4.79 28.71 20.59
C GLN A 16 6.23 28.44 20.17
N ARG A 17 7.17 29.24 20.65
CA ARG A 17 8.59 29.00 20.41
C ARG A 17 9.00 27.69 21.11
N GLY A 18 9.62 26.78 20.37
CA GLY A 18 10.12 25.52 20.93
C GLY A 18 11.40 25.72 21.75
N HIS A 19 11.83 24.64 22.42
CA HIS A 19 13.03 24.65 23.27
C HIS A 19 14.34 24.73 22.48
N VAL A 20 14.29 24.43 21.18
CA VAL A 20 15.42 24.52 20.24
C VAL A 20 15.37 25.88 19.53
N PRO A 21 16.52 26.55 19.27
CA PRO A 21 16.55 27.79 18.51
C PRO A 21 15.80 27.70 17.18
N GLU A 22 15.10 28.77 16.79
CA GLU A 22 14.36 28.89 15.52
C GLU A 22 13.22 27.86 15.33
N THR A 23 12.74 27.23 16.39
CA THR A 23 11.61 26.31 16.32
C THR A 23 10.30 26.95 16.75
N VAL A 24 9.22 26.54 16.09
CA VAL A 24 7.83 26.87 16.43
C VAL A 24 7.07 25.54 16.57
N VAL A 25 6.32 25.39 17.66
CA VAL A 25 5.65 24.14 18.04
C VAL A 25 4.18 24.41 18.29
N SER A 26 3.33 23.49 17.84
CA SER A 26 1.93 23.41 18.25
C SER A 26 1.74 22.10 19.02
N TYR A 27 1.19 22.20 20.23
CA TYR A 27 0.85 21.05 21.08
C TYR A 27 -0.66 20.82 20.99
N GLY A 28 -1.09 20.20 19.90
CA GLY A 28 -2.49 19.95 19.58
C GLY A 28 -2.63 19.32 18.21
N ARG A 29 -3.87 19.17 17.73
CA ARG A 29 -4.15 18.75 16.36
C ARG A 29 -4.15 19.97 15.44
N VAL A 30 -3.53 19.83 14.28
CA VAL A 30 -3.49 20.88 13.26
C VAL A 30 -4.37 20.46 12.08
N GLY A 31 -5.45 21.19 11.85
CA GLY A 31 -6.24 21.08 10.64
C GLY A 31 -5.81 22.13 9.62
N ILE A 32 -5.49 21.72 8.39
CA ILE A 32 -5.32 22.62 7.25
C ILE A 32 -6.55 22.46 6.37
N ASN A 33 -7.35 23.53 6.23
CA ASN A 33 -8.64 23.54 5.53
C ASN A 33 -9.69 22.57 6.11
N THR A 34 -9.58 22.25 7.40
CA THR A 34 -10.57 21.47 8.16
C THR A 34 -10.59 21.95 9.60
N ASP A 35 -11.77 22.01 10.21
CA ASP A 35 -11.98 22.41 11.61
C ASP A 35 -12.13 21.21 12.56
N ALA A 36 -12.18 19.99 12.03
CA ALA A 36 -12.34 18.76 12.80
C ALA A 36 -11.24 17.72 12.49
N PRO A 37 -9.95 18.01 12.78
CA PRO A 37 -8.88 17.04 12.59
C PRO A 37 -9.00 15.86 13.56
N ASP A 38 -8.98 14.64 13.03
CA ASP A 38 -9.01 13.39 13.80
C ASP A 38 -7.60 12.86 14.15
N GLU A 39 -6.58 13.33 13.44
CA GLU A 39 -5.16 13.03 13.66
C GLU A 39 -4.34 14.27 14.07
N ALA A 40 -3.06 14.09 14.40
CA ALA A 40 -2.16 15.20 14.78
C ALA A 40 -2.03 16.28 13.69
N LEU A 41 -2.08 15.88 12.42
CA LEU A 41 -2.12 16.77 11.26
C LEU A 41 -3.09 16.18 10.23
N VAL A 42 -4.13 16.94 9.90
CA VAL A 42 -5.06 16.61 8.81
C VAL A 42 -5.02 17.73 7.79
N VAL A 43 -4.83 17.39 6.52
CA VAL A 43 -4.81 18.34 5.42
C VAL A 43 -5.96 18.02 4.48
N CYS A 44 -6.92 18.92 4.39
CA CYS A 44 -7.93 18.89 3.35
C CYS A 44 -7.37 19.59 2.11
N GLY A 45 -6.68 18.81 1.27
CA GLY A 45 -6.00 19.28 0.06
C GLY A 45 -4.63 18.64 -0.15
N ASN A 46 -3.83 19.25 -1.02
CA ASN A 46 -2.54 18.68 -1.44
C ASN A 46 -1.39 19.04 -0.49
N VAL A 47 -0.53 18.05 -0.20
CA VAL A 47 0.75 18.25 0.48
C VAL A 47 1.88 18.14 -0.53
N LYS A 48 2.72 19.19 -0.62
CA LYS A 48 3.92 19.21 -1.47
C LYS A 48 5.18 19.08 -0.59
N VAL A 49 5.85 17.93 -0.67
CA VAL A 49 7.09 17.65 0.08
C VAL A 49 8.26 17.62 -0.90
N MET A 50 9.24 18.51 -0.75
CA MET A 50 10.46 18.54 -1.58
C MET A 50 11.55 17.59 -1.07
N GLY A 51 11.37 17.05 0.15
CA GLY A 51 12.27 16.10 0.80
C GLY A 51 11.62 14.73 0.99
N THR A 52 11.94 14.07 2.10
CA THR A 52 11.49 12.70 2.39
C THR A 52 10.59 12.66 3.62
N VAL A 53 9.53 11.87 3.56
CA VAL A 53 8.71 11.47 4.71
C VAL A 53 9.27 10.17 5.27
N MET A 54 9.64 10.16 6.55
CA MET A 54 10.32 9.04 7.20
C MET A 54 9.43 8.42 8.27
N HIS A 55 9.46 7.09 8.36
CA HIS A 55 8.72 6.32 9.36
C HIS A 55 9.69 5.53 10.26
N PRO A 56 9.43 5.43 11.58
CA PRO A 56 10.27 4.65 12.49
C PRO A 56 10.20 3.15 12.15
N SER A 57 11.36 2.50 12.02
CA SER A 57 11.41 1.06 11.65
C SER A 57 12.56 0.27 12.31
N ASP A 58 13.16 0.81 13.37
CA ASP A 58 14.24 0.17 14.12
C ASP A 58 13.76 -1.12 14.83
N SER A 59 14.56 -2.19 14.79
CA SER A 59 14.19 -3.48 15.39
C SER A 59 14.06 -3.42 16.91
N ARG A 60 14.78 -2.52 17.59
CA ARG A 60 14.72 -2.34 19.05
C ARG A 60 13.40 -1.72 19.51
N ALA A 61 12.68 -1.06 18.61
CA ALA A 61 11.35 -0.52 18.85
C ALA A 61 10.23 -1.52 18.53
N LYS A 62 10.57 -2.74 18.08
CA LYS A 62 9.61 -3.76 17.62
C LYS A 62 9.66 -4.99 18.52
N GLN A 63 8.51 -5.64 18.68
CA GLN A 63 8.35 -6.90 19.39
C GLN A 63 7.47 -7.85 18.57
N ASN A 64 7.52 -9.15 18.84
CA ASN A 64 6.74 -10.18 18.12
C ASN A 64 6.96 -10.16 16.60
N ILE A 65 8.21 -9.99 16.17
CA ILE A 65 8.57 -9.96 14.74
C ILE A 65 8.40 -11.37 14.16
N GLN A 66 7.55 -11.49 13.14
CA GLN A 66 7.27 -12.73 12.41
C GLN A 66 7.32 -12.48 10.91
N GLU A 67 7.67 -13.51 10.15
CA GLU A 67 7.56 -13.45 8.70
C GLU A 67 6.09 -13.47 8.27
N VAL A 68 5.78 -12.74 7.21
CA VAL A 68 4.45 -12.73 6.58
C VAL A 68 4.31 -13.86 5.56
N ASP A 69 3.09 -14.35 5.36
CA ASP A 69 2.80 -15.32 4.31
C ASP A 69 2.68 -14.64 2.94
N THR A 70 3.74 -14.71 2.16
CA THR A 70 3.80 -14.10 0.83
C THR A 70 2.84 -14.74 -0.18
N THR A 71 2.37 -15.97 0.06
CA THR A 71 1.37 -16.64 -0.79
C THR A 71 0.01 -15.97 -0.64
N GLU A 72 -0.40 -15.70 0.60
CA GLU A 72 -1.65 -14.98 0.88
C GLU A 72 -1.58 -13.53 0.41
N GLN A 73 -0.44 -12.86 0.58
CA GLN A 73 -0.26 -11.50 0.05
C GLN A 73 -0.42 -11.48 -1.47
N LEU A 74 0.18 -12.43 -2.19
CA LEU A 74 -0.03 -12.57 -3.64
C LEU A 74 -1.50 -12.83 -3.98
N ARG A 75 -2.18 -13.71 -3.25
CA ARG A 75 -3.60 -14.02 -3.47
C ARG A 75 -4.48 -12.78 -3.35
N ARG A 76 -4.30 -11.99 -2.28
CA ARG A 76 -5.07 -10.75 -2.06
C ARG A 76 -4.78 -9.70 -3.13
N ILE A 77 -3.51 -9.46 -3.45
CA ILE A 77 -3.12 -8.50 -4.48
C ILE A 77 -3.64 -8.91 -5.85
N ALA A 78 -3.58 -10.20 -6.20
CA ALA A 78 -4.11 -10.71 -7.48
C ALA A 78 -5.64 -10.59 -7.59
N GLN A 79 -6.36 -10.56 -6.47
CA GLN A 79 -7.81 -10.35 -6.41
C GLN A 79 -8.20 -8.87 -6.34
N MET A 80 -7.27 -7.98 -6.05
CA MET A 80 -7.52 -6.55 -5.92
C MET A 80 -7.76 -5.94 -7.30
N ARG A 81 -8.93 -5.32 -7.48
CA ARG A 81 -9.31 -4.71 -8.75
C ARG A 81 -8.77 -3.28 -8.83
N LEU A 82 -8.02 -2.99 -9.90
CA LEU A 82 -7.64 -1.64 -10.26
C LEU A 82 -8.72 -1.00 -11.14
N VAL A 83 -9.01 0.27 -10.88
CA VAL A 83 -10.06 1.03 -11.56
C VAL A 83 -9.57 2.42 -11.92
N GLU A 84 -10.13 2.98 -12.99
CA GLU A 84 -10.10 4.42 -13.25
C GLU A 84 -11.44 5.00 -12.84
N TYR A 85 -11.42 6.18 -12.22
CA TYR A 85 -12.62 6.85 -11.75
C TYR A 85 -12.42 8.36 -11.74
N ASP A 86 -13.56 9.06 -11.76
CA ASP A 86 -13.63 10.49 -11.52
C ASP A 86 -14.30 10.73 -10.16
N TYR A 87 -13.66 11.53 -9.32
CA TYR A 87 -14.33 12.04 -8.12
C TYR A 87 -15.52 12.90 -8.53
N LYS A 88 -16.65 12.72 -7.83
CA LYS A 88 -17.79 13.62 -7.92
C LYS A 88 -17.34 15.06 -7.64
N PRO A 89 -17.69 16.07 -8.47
CA PRO A 89 -17.25 17.45 -8.27
C PRO A 89 -17.57 18.01 -6.87
N GLU A 90 -18.78 17.74 -6.37
CA GLU A 90 -19.27 18.16 -5.06
C GLU A 90 -18.47 17.56 -3.88
N PHE A 91 -17.84 16.40 -4.09
CA PHE A 91 -16.98 15.74 -3.12
C PHE A 91 -15.54 16.25 -3.26
N ALA A 92 -15.04 16.34 -4.49
CA ALA A 92 -13.69 16.81 -4.78
C ALA A 92 -13.45 18.23 -4.24
N SER A 93 -14.45 19.11 -4.36
CA SER A 93 -14.45 20.47 -3.81
C SER A 93 -14.19 20.49 -2.30
N VAL A 94 -14.96 19.70 -1.54
CA VAL A 94 -14.84 19.62 -0.07
C VAL A 94 -13.52 18.99 0.36
N MET A 95 -13.01 18.01 -0.40
CA MET A 95 -11.77 17.29 -0.08
C MET A 95 -10.49 18.00 -0.57
N GLY A 96 -10.61 19.15 -1.23
CA GLY A 96 -9.47 19.86 -1.81
C GLY A 96 -8.76 19.08 -2.92
N ILE A 97 -9.49 18.22 -3.63
CA ILE A 97 -8.98 17.39 -4.72
C ILE A 97 -9.00 18.20 -6.01
N ASN A 98 -7.81 18.54 -6.51
CA ASN A 98 -7.65 19.36 -7.72
C ASN A 98 -7.75 18.55 -9.03
N ASN A 99 -7.24 17.31 -9.03
CA ASN A 99 -7.35 16.41 -10.18
C ASN A 99 -8.40 15.36 -9.87
N THR A 100 -9.53 15.40 -10.57
CA THR A 100 -10.66 14.51 -10.29
C THR A 100 -10.48 13.13 -10.88
N HIS A 101 -9.65 12.97 -11.91
CA HIS A 101 -9.45 11.69 -12.59
C HIS A 101 -8.21 10.95 -12.05
N GLU A 102 -8.41 9.74 -11.53
CA GLU A 102 -7.33 8.91 -10.98
C GLU A 102 -7.50 7.42 -11.31
N THR A 103 -6.37 6.71 -11.36
CA THR A 103 -6.33 5.24 -11.27
C THR A 103 -6.10 4.83 -9.82
N GLY A 104 -6.92 3.92 -9.31
CA GLY A 104 -6.81 3.46 -7.93
C GLY A 104 -7.64 2.21 -7.66
N ILE A 105 -8.21 2.17 -6.45
CA ILE A 105 -8.88 1.02 -5.85
C ILE A 105 -10.13 1.48 -5.12
N ILE A 106 -11.09 0.58 -4.95
CA ILE A 106 -12.32 0.84 -4.22
C ILE A 106 -12.16 0.36 -2.78
N ALA A 107 -12.29 1.27 -1.80
CA ALA A 107 -12.03 0.99 -0.39
C ALA A 107 -12.90 -0.16 0.15
N GLN A 108 -14.14 -0.27 -0.30
CA GLN A 108 -15.07 -1.34 0.08
C GLN A 108 -14.56 -2.72 -0.38
N GLU A 109 -14.06 -2.83 -1.62
CA GLU A 109 -13.49 -4.06 -2.16
C GLU A 109 -12.18 -4.43 -1.44
N VAL A 110 -11.35 -3.43 -1.14
CA VAL A 110 -10.12 -3.64 -0.35
C VAL A 110 -10.46 -4.11 1.07
N LYS A 111 -11.53 -3.60 1.68
CA LYS A 111 -11.93 -3.99 3.04
C LYS A 111 -12.28 -5.49 3.13
N GLU A 112 -12.79 -6.09 2.05
CA GLU A 112 -13.07 -7.53 2.00
C GLU A 112 -11.79 -8.38 1.93
N LEU A 113 -10.77 -7.89 1.23
CA LEU A 113 -9.51 -8.63 1.00
C LEU A 113 -8.46 -8.37 2.09
N LEU A 114 -8.34 -7.12 2.52
CA LEU A 114 -7.34 -6.59 3.44
C LEU A 114 -8.00 -5.56 4.39
N PRO A 115 -8.81 -6.00 5.37
CA PRO A 115 -9.57 -5.12 6.23
C PRO A 115 -8.71 -4.10 7.00
N THR A 116 -7.49 -4.49 7.38
CA THR A 116 -6.57 -3.67 8.16
C THR A 116 -6.05 -2.45 7.41
N ALA A 117 -6.08 -2.47 6.06
CA ALA A 117 -5.67 -1.34 5.23
C ALA A 117 -6.80 -0.32 4.98
N VAL A 118 -7.98 -0.50 5.60
CA VAL A 118 -9.12 0.39 5.42
C VAL A 118 -9.58 0.93 6.76
N LYS A 119 -9.70 2.25 6.85
CA LYS A 119 -10.17 2.96 8.04
C LYS A 119 -11.46 3.71 7.73
N GLU A 120 -12.36 3.73 8.70
CA GLU A 120 -13.55 4.56 8.67
C GLU A 120 -13.24 5.90 9.34
N VAL A 121 -13.60 7.00 8.68
CA VAL A 121 -13.28 8.37 9.13
C VAL A 121 -14.54 9.22 9.38
N GLY A 122 -15.68 8.56 9.59
CA GLY A 122 -16.98 9.21 9.84
C GLY A 122 -17.66 9.72 8.56
N ASP A 123 -18.65 10.58 8.73
CA ASP A 123 -19.49 11.05 7.62
C ASP A 123 -18.88 12.27 6.92
N ILE A 124 -18.96 12.30 5.59
CA ILE A 124 -18.55 13.46 4.78
C ILE A 124 -19.80 14.14 4.22
N THR A 125 -19.90 15.46 4.40
CA THR A 125 -20.94 16.27 3.77
C THR A 125 -20.34 17.01 2.57
N CYS A 126 -20.83 16.69 1.37
CA CYS A 126 -20.43 17.32 0.12
C CYS A 126 -20.95 18.76 0.02
N GLU A 127 -20.42 19.54 -0.93
CA GLU A 127 -20.80 20.95 -1.12
C GLU A 127 -22.29 21.13 -1.45
N ASN A 128 -22.90 20.16 -2.14
CA ASN A 128 -24.32 20.14 -2.47
C ASN A 128 -25.23 19.67 -1.32
N GLY A 129 -24.66 19.34 -0.15
CA GLY A 129 -25.37 18.81 1.01
C GLY A 129 -25.62 17.29 0.99
N GLU A 130 -25.20 16.58 -0.07
CA GLU A 130 -25.18 15.11 -0.04
C GLU A 130 -24.24 14.61 1.07
N LYS A 131 -24.63 13.53 1.73
CA LYS A 131 -23.81 12.89 2.76
C LYS A 131 -23.30 11.54 2.28
N VAL A 132 -22.04 11.28 2.59
CA VAL A 132 -21.42 9.96 2.46
C VAL A 132 -21.15 9.45 3.87
N ASP A 133 -22.02 8.57 4.34
CA ASP A 133 -21.94 8.03 5.69
C ASP A 133 -20.79 7.01 5.81
N ASN A 134 -20.13 6.98 6.97
CA ASN A 134 -19.04 6.03 7.27
C ASN A 134 -17.98 5.96 6.16
N PHE A 135 -17.48 7.12 5.74
CA PHE A 135 -16.51 7.25 4.66
C PHE A 135 -15.25 6.42 4.95
N LEU A 136 -14.77 5.72 3.92
CA LEU A 136 -13.64 4.81 4.04
C LEU A 136 -12.40 5.42 3.38
N MET A 137 -11.30 5.45 4.11
CA MET A 137 -9.97 5.79 3.62
C MET A 137 -9.07 4.57 3.60
N VAL A 138 -8.07 4.59 2.72
CA VAL A 138 -7.17 3.46 2.50
C VAL A 138 -5.74 3.82 2.90
N ASP A 139 -5.10 2.94 3.67
CA ASP A 139 -3.67 2.98 3.97
C ASP A 139 -2.88 2.44 2.77
N LYS A 140 -2.38 3.37 1.94
CA LYS A 140 -1.60 3.03 0.73
C LYS A 140 -0.24 2.43 1.07
N ASP A 141 0.36 2.74 2.23
CA ASP A 141 1.66 2.18 2.63
C ASP A 141 1.52 0.69 3.00
N GLN A 142 0.43 0.34 3.67
CA GLN A 142 0.13 -1.07 3.97
C GLN A 142 -0.09 -1.88 2.69
N ILE A 143 -0.87 -1.35 1.73
CA ILE A 143 -1.09 -2.02 0.44
C ILE A 143 0.23 -2.14 -0.33
N PHE A 144 1.08 -1.12 -0.29
CA PHE A 144 2.40 -1.18 -0.90
C PHE A 144 3.24 -2.33 -0.31
N MET A 145 3.22 -2.52 1.02
CA MET A 145 3.93 -3.62 1.65
C MET A 145 3.34 -5.01 1.33
N GLU A 146 2.02 -5.12 1.15
CA GLU A 146 1.40 -6.35 0.62
C GLU A 146 1.87 -6.63 -0.81
N ASN A 147 1.97 -5.59 -1.67
CA ASN A 147 2.49 -5.72 -3.01
C ASN A 147 3.97 -6.16 -3.03
N VAL A 148 4.82 -5.64 -2.14
CA VAL A 148 6.22 -6.11 -1.99
C VAL A 148 6.26 -7.61 -1.66
N GLY A 149 5.37 -8.06 -0.77
CA GLY A 149 5.20 -9.47 -0.44
C GLY A 149 4.77 -10.32 -1.64
N ALA A 150 3.79 -9.84 -2.41
CA ALA A 150 3.31 -10.48 -3.63
C ALA A 150 4.42 -10.61 -4.67
N VAL A 151 5.21 -9.56 -4.92
CA VAL A 151 6.37 -9.61 -5.82
C VAL A 151 7.40 -10.63 -5.35
N LYS A 152 7.70 -10.68 -4.04
CA LYS A 152 8.60 -11.69 -3.46
C LYS A 152 8.08 -13.12 -3.72
N GLN A 153 6.76 -13.34 -3.64
CA GLN A 153 6.17 -14.64 -3.97
C GLN A 153 6.27 -14.96 -5.46
N LEU A 154 6.01 -13.99 -6.34
CA LEU A 154 6.16 -14.17 -7.78
C LEU A 154 7.60 -14.56 -8.14
N CYS A 155 8.61 -13.91 -7.56
CA CYS A 155 10.01 -14.30 -7.77
C CYS A 155 10.28 -15.75 -7.34
N LYS A 156 9.71 -16.21 -6.21
CA LYS A 156 9.83 -17.62 -5.77
C LYS A 156 9.22 -18.58 -6.79
N LEU A 157 8.04 -18.25 -7.32
CA LEU A 157 7.35 -19.06 -8.32
C LEU A 157 8.13 -19.11 -9.64
N THR A 158 8.64 -17.97 -10.11
CA THR A 158 9.46 -17.90 -11.33
C THR A 158 10.71 -18.78 -11.21
N ASN A 159 11.45 -18.67 -10.11
CA ASN A 159 12.64 -19.51 -9.87
C ASN A 159 12.28 -21.01 -9.85
N ASN A 160 11.13 -21.37 -9.28
CA ASN A 160 10.68 -22.76 -9.28
C ASN A 160 10.36 -23.27 -10.69
N LEU A 161 9.72 -22.45 -11.52
CA LEU A 161 9.40 -22.77 -12.91
C LEU A 161 10.69 -22.91 -13.75
N GLU A 162 11.68 -22.05 -13.54
CA GLU A 162 12.99 -22.14 -14.22
C GLU A 162 13.68 -23.46 -13.95
N ILE A 163 13.80 -23.86 -12.67
CA ILE A 163 14.39 -25.16 -12.28
C ILE A 163 13.62 -26.30 -12.94
N ARG A 164 12.29 -26.22 -12.96
CA ARG A 164 11.44 -27.26 -13.55
C ARG A 164 11.65 -27.39 -15.06
N ILE A 165 11.82 -26.26 -15.76
CA ILE A 165 12.12 -26.23 -17.18
C ILE A 165 13.49 -26.88 -17.44
N GLU A 166 14.52 -26.54 -16.68
CA GLU A 166 15.86 -27.13 -16.83
C GLU A 166 15.84 -28.65 -16.62
N GLU A 167 15.14 -29.14 -15.59
CA GLU A 167 14.96 -30.57 -15.36
C GLU A 167 14.30 -31.27 -16.55
N LEU A 168 13.21 -30.68 -17.07
CA LEU A 168 12.48 -31.22 -18.22
C LEU A 168 13.35 -31.24 -19.48
N GLU A 169 14.16 -30.21 -19.71
CA GLU A 169 15.10 -30.18 -20.83
C GLU A 169 16.17 -31.27 -20.71
N VAL A 170 16.74 -31.49 -19.52
CA VAL A 170 17.71 -32.56 -19.28
C VAL A 170 17.08 -33.93 -19.55
N TRP A 171 15.87 -34.17 -19.06
CA TRP A 171 15.13 -35.41 -19.31
C TRP A 171 14.82 -35.62 -20.78
N ASN A 172 14.36 -34.59 -21.49
CA ASN A 172 14.12 -34.65 -22.93
C ASN A 172 15.39 -34.99 -23.72
N ARG A 173 16.54 -34.40 -23.36
CA ARG A 173 17.84 -34.74 -23.96
C ARG A 173 18.23 -36.21 -23.71
N LYS A 174 18.03 -36.71 -22.49
CA LYS A 174 18.28 -38.13 -22.14
C LYS A 174 17.36 -39.06 -22.92
N LEU A 175 16.06 -38.74 -22.98
CA LEU A 175 15.06 -39.54 -23.70
C LEU A 175 15.37 -39.59 -25.21
N ALA A 176 15.77 -38.47 -25.82
CA ALA A 176 16.16 -38.44 -27.22
C ALA A 176 17.39 -39.34 -27.51
N LYS A 177 18.38 -39.37 -26.60
CA LYS A 177 19.52 -40.29 -26.70
C LYS A 177 19.08 -41.76 -26.61
N LEU A 178 18.19 -42.08 -25.66
CA LEU A 178 17.66 -43.45 -25.51
C LEU A 178 16.87 -43.90 -26.73
N LYS A 179 16.02 -43.04 -27.29
CA LYS A 179 15.27 -43.34 -28.54
C LYS A 179 16.22 -43.66 -29.70
N ARG A 180 17.30 -42.89 -29.87
CA ARG A 180 18.32 -43.17 -30.91
C ARG A 180 19.02 -44.50 -30.71
N ILE A 181 19.36 -44.86 -29.47
CA ILE A 181 20.01 -46.15 -29.18
C ILE A 181 19.05 -47.31 -29.44
N SER A 182 17.78 -47.16 -29.05
CA SER A 182 16.74 -48.15 -29.33
C SER A 182 16.53 -48.35 -30.83
N SER A 183 16.47 -47.27 -31.61
CA SER A 183 16.29 -47.37 -33.07
C SER A 183 17.48 -48.05 -33.76
N LEU A 184 18.71 -47.81 -33.30
CA LEU A 184 19.90 -48.48 -33.83
C LEU A 184 19.91 -49.98 -33.53
N LYS A 185 19.47 -50.40 -32.32
CA LYS A 185 19.36 -51.82 -31.97
C LYS A 185 18.33 -52.57 -32.81
N SER A 186 17.18 -51.95 -33.13
CA SER A 186 16.19 -52.57 -34.03
C SER A 186 16.73 -52.79 -35.45
N THR A 187 17.48 -51.83 -36.02
CA THR A 187 18.04 -51.96 -37.37
C THR A 187 19.16 -53.02 -37.47
N VAL A 188 19.92 -53.23 -36.40
CA VAL A 188 20.93 -54.29 -36.35
C VAL A 188 20.28 -55.67 -36.30
N ASN A 189 19.20 -55.83 -35.52
CA ASN A 189 18.48 -57.10 -35.44
C ASN A 189 17.84 -57.52 -36.78
N GLU A 190 17.32 -56.57 -37.58
CA GLU A 190 16.77 -56.88 -38.91
C GLU A 190 17.83 -57.36 -39.91
N LYS A 191 19.08 -56.89 -39.80
CA LYS A 191 20.18 -57.31 -40.68
C LYS A 191 20.83 -58.64 -40.29
N SER A 192 20.64 -59.11 -39.05
CA SER A 192 21.20 -60.39 -38.56
C SER A 192 20.31 -61.60 -38.86
N THR A 193 19.11 -61.39 -39.41
CA THR A 193 18.14 -62.43 -39.77
C THR A 193 18.15 -62.84 -41.26
N PHE A 194 19.19 -62.48 -42.02
CA PHE A 194 19.40 -62.91 -43.42
C PHE A 194 20.64 -63.77 -43.57
#